data_AF-A0A1L9SFI5-F1
#
_entry.id   AF-A0A1L9SFI5-F1
#
_cell.length_a   1.000
_cell.length_b   1.000
_cell.length_c   1.000
_cell.angle_alpha   90.00
_cell.angle_beta   90.00
_cell.angle_gamma   90.00
#
_symmetry.space_group_name_H-M   'P 1'
#
loop_
_entity.id
_entity.type
_entity.pdbx_description
1 polymer ?
#
loop_
_entity_poly.entity_id
_entity_poly.type
_entity_poly.pdbx_seq_one_letter_code
_entity_poly.pdbx_strand_id
1 'polypeptide(L)'
;MERTTYGLSDLDKGGLTKSVQFVLFYALPATTDLQKVISSLLAGVENATHHLPLMAGNLQFVESGKLAILSPPGSSIDVKICRLEDSQSFSALAKDLFSPNDLDLSPFLPSEASPGKPSPVCLIQLSLIEGGILMGLRVSHAAADWTSLDTFLTLICQGSQAFHHQKAMPPSPLDLARDLNRAPYNTPAPDPAFSQQDRLAHLPLFHIMEKSQFQFKPPPVTRAGIYRISEPTIQQLKTQCSPHLDQVDYITSYDCIAALIWTALTRARLRVRPGQENAVSRFVHPIDVRSRDPEHRTSPRYFGNAVIGSLAGPVPAHVLATPGVRGLAAAATQIRQSIHAVDVSTIGHFTALQASLSDTQMLLPNADFADMDLFMNTWATGNAAKYELGSVGRPVAFRVKVDMPAACAMILPDLSGDEARVFDILVQAPMPEYQVLTRDPQFLRYFEPVV
;
A
#
# COMPACT_ATOMS: atom_id res chain seq x y z
N MET A 1 -3.70 -10.81 34.37
CA MET A 1 -3.00 -11.13 33.11
C MET A 1 -1.92 -10.09 32.90
N GLU A 2 -0.75 -10.48 32.40
CA GLU A 2 0.37 -9.58 32.18
C GLU A 2 0.26 -8.84 30.85
N ARG A 3 0.84 -7.65 30.79
CA ARG A 3 0.98 -6.83 29.58
C ARG A 3 1.77 -7.59 28.51
N THR A 4 1.25 -7.71 27.29
CA THR A 4 2.00 -8.32 26.18
C THR A 4 2.83 -7.27 25.45
N THR A 5 4.09 -7.61 25.17
CA THR A 5 5.03 -6.75 24.45
C THR A 5 5.41 -7.42 23.13
N TYR A 6 5.17 -6.73 22.01
CA TYR A 6 5.58 -7.16 20.68
C TYR A 6 6.76 -6.29 20.23
N GLY A 7 7.96 -6.87 20.21
CA GLY A 7 9.14 -6.19 19.68
C GLY A 7 9.00 -5.93 18.19
N LEU A 8 9.50 -4.80 17.69
CA LEU A 8 9.50 -4.51 16.25
C LEU A 8 10.61 -5.26 15.53
N SER A 9 10.30 -5.86 14.38
CA SER A 9 11.32 -6.36 13.45
C SER A 9 12.10 -5.21 12.83
N ASP A 10 13.20 -5.51 12.13
CA ASP A 10 13.97 -4.46 11.46
C ASP A 10 13.19 -3.78 10.33
N LEU A 11 12.33 -4.50 9.61
CA LEU A 11 11.49 -3.91 8.56
C LEU A 11 10.38 -3.03 9.14
N ASP A 12 9.85 -3.37 10.31
CA ASP A 12 8.85 -2.54 11.00
C ASP A 12 9.39 -1.14 11.33
N LYS A 13 10.69 -1.03 11.63
CA LYS A 13 11.33 0.26 11.96
C LYS A 13 11.28 1.25 10.79
N GLY A 14 11.20 0.76 9.54
CA GLY A 14 11.02 1.61 8.35
C GLY A 14 9.65 2.28 8.26
N GLY A 15 8.68 1.85 9.07
CA GLY A 15 7.31 2.37 9.12
C GLY A 15 7.02 3.32 10.29
N LEU A 16 8.00 3.64 11.14
CA LEU A 16 7.79 4.35 12.42
C LEU A 16 7.15 5.73 12.28
N THR A 17 7.51 6.45 11.24
CA THR A 17 7.03 7.81 10.98
C THR A 17 5.86 7.84 9.99
N LYS A 18 5.35 6.68 9.58
CA LYS A 18 4.36 6.55 8.51
C LYS A 18 3.06 5.97 9.06
N SER A 19 1.96 6.39 8.46
CA SER A 19 0.67 5.75 8.67
C SER A 19 0.02 5.40 7.35
N VAL A 20 -0.76 4.32 7.36
CA VAL A 20 -1.62 3.92 6.25
C VAL A 20 -3.03 4.38 6.58
N GLN A 21 -3.61 5.17 5.68
CA GLN A 21 -4.95 5.75 5.87
C GLN A 21 -5.83 5.48 4.64
N PHE A 22 -7.00 4.88 4.86
CA PHE A 22 -7.97 4.61 3.79
C PHE A 22 -9.40 4.59 4.33
N VAL A 23 -10.36 4.72 3.42
CA VAL A 23 -11.80 4.73 3.70
C VAL A 23 -12.51 3.75 2.77
N LEU A 24 -13.35 2.88 3.36
CA LEU A 24 -14.31 2.06 2.64
C LEU A 24 -15.70 2.70 2.67
N PHE A 25 -16.37 2.72 1.53
CA PHE A 25 -17.67 3.36 1.36
C PHE A 25 -18.75 2.30 1.17
N TYR A 26 -19.76 2.28 2.02
CA TYR A 26 -20.87 1.35 1.92
C TYR A 26 -22.19 2.09 1.77
N ALA A 27 -22.97 1.72 0.75
CA ALA A 27 -24.32 2.23 0.57
C ALA A 27 -25.21 1.64 1.67
N LEU A 28 -26.06 2.47 2.28
CA LEU A 28 -26.99 2.03 3.33
C LEU A 28 -28.42 2.08 2.79
N PRO A 29 -29.07 0.93 2.53
CA PRO A 29 -30.48 0.90 2.18
C PRO A 29 -31.36 1.55 3.27
N ALA A 30 -32.44 2.22 2.88
CA ALA A 30 -33.34 2.92 3.81
C ALA A 30 -34.00 1.98 4.84
N THR A 31 -34.10 0.69 4.52
CA THR A 31 -34.66 -0.35 5.39
C THR A 31 -33.66 -0.94 6.37
N THR A 32 -32.39 -0.53 6.32
CA THR A 32 -31.33 -1.11 7.15
C THR A 32 -31.38 -0.59 8.58
N ASP A 33 -31.39 -1.53 9.53
CA ASP A 33 -31.24 -1.20 10.95
C ASP A 33 -29.80 -0.74 11.24
N LEU A 34 -29.63 0.57 11.29
CA LEU A 34 -28.34 1.20 11.52
C LEU A 34 -27.69 0.80 12.85
N GLN A 35 -28.47 0.63 13.92
CA GLN A 35 -27.92 0.21 15.21
C GLN A 35 -27.37 -1.21 15.11
N LYS A 36 -28.11 -2.11 14.44
CA LYS A 36 -27.64 -3.48 14.19
C LYS A 36 -26.36 -3.49 13.34
N VAL A 37 -26.24 -2.63 12.34
CA VAL A 37 -25.02 -2.50 11.53
C VAL A 37 -23.83 -2.06 12.39
N ILE A 38 -24.00 -1.01 13.19
CA ILE A 38 -22.95 -0.50 14.09
C ILE A 38 -22.54 -1.59 15.10
N SER A 39 -23.50 -2.24 15.76
CA SER A 39 -23.19 -3.33 16.70
C SER A 39 -22.45 -4.49 16.05
N SER A 40 -22.83 -4.86 14.82
CA SER A 40 -22.14 -5.93 14.06
C SER A 40 -20.70 -5.52 13.75
N LEU A 41 -20.48 -4.28 13.32
CA LEU A 41 -19.15 -3.75 13.05
C LEU A 41 -18.27 -3.71 14.30
N LEU A 42 -18.80 -3.23 15.43
CA LEU A 42 -18.07 -3.19 16.70
C LEU A 42 -17.68 -4.60 17.17
N ALA A 43 -18.60 -5.57 17.05
CA ALA A 43 -18.31 -6.97 17.34
C ALA A 43 -17.23 -7.56 16.40
N GLY A 44 -17.24 -7.15 15.12
CA GLY A 44 -16.19 -7.51 14.17
C GLY A 44 -14.82 -6.97 14.56
N VAL A 45 -14.74 -5.71 14.99
CA VAL A 45 -13.50 -5.09 15.49
C VAL A 45 -13.01 -5.78 16.76
N GLU A 46 -13.90 -6.07 17.71
CA GLU A 46 -13.56 -6.81 18.93
C GLU A 46 -13.01 -8.21 18.60
N ASN A 47 -13.66 -8.93 17.68
CA ASN A 47 -13.21 -10.24 17.23
C ASN A 47 -11.83 -10.17 16.58
N ALA A 48 -11.63 -9.26 15.62
CA ALA A 48 -10.34 -9.07 14.96
C ALA A 48 -9.24 -8.73 15.97
N THR A 49 -9.56 -7.92 16.99
CA THR A 49 -8.63 -7.57 18.08
C THR A 49 -8.29 -8.77 18.95
N HIS A 50 -9.24 -9.68 19.19
CA HIS A 50 -8.96 -10.92 19.92
C HIS A 50 -7.92 -11.80 19.20
N HIS A 51 -8.00 -11.89 17.87
CA HIS A 51 -7.03 -12.63 17.06
C HIS A 51 -5.72 -11.88 16.82
N LEU A 52 -5.76 -10.55 16.82
CA LEU A 52 -4.63 -9.66 16.54
C LEU A 52 -4.50 -8.57 17.62
N PRO A 53 -4.22 -8.95 18.88
CA PRO A 53 -4.20 -8.02 20.02
C PRO A 53 -3.27 -6.83 19.86
N LEU A 54 -2.17 -6.99 19.12
CA LEU A 54 -1.22 -5.92 18.83
C LEU A 54 -1.86 -4.70 18.12
N MET A 55 -3.00 -4.89 17.43
CA MET A 55 -3.71 -3.81 16.75
C MET A 55 -4.36 -2.81 17.71
N ALA A 56 -4.75 -3.27 18.90
CA ALA A 56 -5.20 -2.41 20.01
C ALA A 56 -4.04 -1.87 20.87
N GLY A 57 -2.79 -2.19 20.49
CA GLY A 57 -1.61 -1.78 21.21
C GLY A 57 -1.20 -0.33 20.95
N ASN A 58 -0.17 0.10 21.67
CA ASN A 58 0.45 1.42 21.52
C ASN A 58 1.95 1.27 21.24
N LEU A 59 2.48 2.06 20.31
CA LEU A 59 3.92 2.20 20.09
C LEU A 59 4.55 3.00 21.23
N GLN A 60 5.47 2.36 21.96
CA GLN A 60 6.11 2.93 23.14
C GLN A 60 7.54 2.40 23.28
N PHE A 61 8.41 3.20 23.88
CA PHE A 61 9.74 2.75 24.30
C PHE A 61 9.61 1.89 25.56
N VAL A 62 10.19 0.70 25.55
CA VAL A 62 10.32 -0.15 26.74
C VAL A 62 11.56 0.23 27.54
N GLU A 63 11.72 -0.29 28.77
CA GLU A 63 12.83 0.03 29.67
C GLU A 63 14.22 -0.16 29.06
N SER A 64 14.35 -1.10 28.11
CA SER A 64 15.59 -1.31 27.35
C SER A 64 15.92 -0.22 26.30
N GLY A 65 15.10 0.83 26.18
CA GLY A 65 15.23 1.87 25.17
C GLY A 65 14.79 1.46 23.76
N LYS A 66 14.31 0.22 23.58
CA LYS A 66 13.79 -0.27 22.30
C LYS A 66 12.32 0.13 22.13
N LEU A 67 11.91 0.47 20.91
CA LEU A 67 10.50 0.70 20.61
C LEU A 67 9.78 -0.64 20.38
N ALA A 68 8.60 -0.79 20.96
CA ALA A 68 7.75 -1.97 20.85
C ALA A 68 6.28 -1.59 20.81
N ILE A 69 5.43 -2.53 20.39
CA ILE A 69 3.98 -2.41 20.53
C ILE A 69 3.59 -3.03 21.87
N LEU A 70 2.93 -2.24 22.71
CA LEU A 70 2.50 -2.65 24.04
C LEU A 70 0.99 -2.79 24.06
N SER A 71 0.51 -3.99 24.40
CA SER A 71 -0.91 -4.33 24.50
C SER A 71 -1.25 -4.77 25.92
N PRO A 72 -1.75 -3.85 26.77
CA PRO A 72 -2.34 -4.21 28.06
C PRO A 72 -3.50 -5.23 27.93
N PRO A 73 -3.77 -6.04 28.96
CA PRO A 73 -4.96 -6.89 28.99
C PRO A 73 -6.23 -6.06 28.85
N GLY A 74 -7.18 -6.53 28.04
CA GLY A 74 -8.44 -5.82 27.78
C GLY A 74 -8.31 -4.59 26.87
N SER A 75 -7.16 -4.39 26.22
CA SER A 75 -7.02 -3.34 25.20
C SER A 75 -8.02 -3.58 24.06
N SER A 76 -8.69 -2.52 23.65
CA SER A 76 -9.57 -2.49 22.49
C SER A 76 -9.16 -1.37 21.54
N ILE A 77 -9.53 -1.52 20.28
CA ILE A 77 -9.34 -0.46 19.29
C ILE A 77 -10.39 0.63 19.55
N ASP A 78 -9.95 1.89 19.57
CA ASP A 78 -10.85 3.02 19.65
C ASP A 78 -11.62 3.18 18.33
N VAL A 79 -12.95 2.98 18.40
CA VAL A 79 -13.86 3.13 17.27
C VAL A 79 -14.73 4.36 17.50
N LYS A 80 -14.40 5.45 16.81
CA LYS A 80 -15.17 6.69 16.88
C LYS A 80 -16.37 6.62 15.93
N ILE A 81 -17.57 6.89 16.43
CA ILE A 81 -18.78 6.97 15.59
C ILE A 81 -19.11 8.45 15.40
N CYS A 82 -19.13 8.91 14.14
CA CYS A 82 -19.40 10.29 13.75
C CYS A 82 -20.67 10.35 12.90
N ARG A 83 -21.62 11.21 13.26
CA ARG A 83 -22.72 11.60 12.36
C ARG A 83 -22.33 12.89 11.66
N LEU A 84 -22.32 12.88 10.33
CA LEU A 84 -21.88 14.00 9.52
C LEU A 84 -23.08 14.55 8.73
N GLU A 85 -23.96 15.27 9.44
CA GLU A 85 -25.23 15.77 8.88
C GLU A 85 -25.03 16.84 7.80
N ASP A 86 -23.98 17.65 7.90
CA ASP A 86 -23.62 18.70 6.91
C ASP A 86 -22.70 18.20 5.77
N SER A 87 -22.44 16.90 5.70
CA SER A 87 -21.57 16.32 4.66
C SER A 87 -22.34 15.97 3.38
N GLN A 88 -21.62 15.75 2.27
CA GLN A 88 -22.22 15.26 1.04
C GLN A 88 -22.91 13.90 1.27
N SER A 89 -24.12 13.73 0.72
CA SER A 89 -24.82 12.45 0.78
C SER A 89 -24.08 11.37 -0.02
N PHE A 90 -24.31 10.10 0.33
CA PHE A 90 -23.69 8.98 -0.37
C PHE A 90 -24.01 8.99 -1.87
N SER A 91 -25.23 9.37 -2.24
CA SER A 91 -25.64 9.49 -3.63
C SER A 91 -24.91 10.61 -4.38
N ALA A 92 -24.57 11.71 -3.70
CA ALA A 92 -23.76 12.78 -4.29
C ALA A 92 -22.33 12.31 -4.53
N LEU A 93 -21.72 11.67 -3.52
CA LEU A 93 -20.38 11.08 -3.65
C LEU A 93 -20.31 10.02 -4.76
N ALA A 94 -21.36 9.20 -4.91
CA ALA A 94 -21.44 8.17 -5.94
C ALA A 94 -21.60 8.75 -7.36
N LYS A 95 -22.22 9.93 -7.53
CA LYS A 95 -22.34 10.59 -8.84
C LYS A 95 -20.98 11.00 -9.41
N ASP A 96 -20.08 11.46 -8.54
CA ASP A 96 -18.71 11.84 -8.89
C ASP A 96 -17.74 10.64 -8.75
N LEU A 97 -18.28 9.41 -8.70
CA LEU A 97 -17.55 8.15 -8.55
C LEU A 97 -16.50 8.17 -7.42
N PHE A 98 -16.78 8.91 -6.34
CA PHE A 98 -15.86 9.12 -5.22
C PHE A 98 -14.48 9.64 -5.66
N SER A 99 -14.41 10.51 -6.68
CA SER A 99 -13.18 11.06 -7.24
C SER A 99 -12.21 11.57 -6.15
N PRO A 100 -10.92 11.15 -6.15
CA PRO A 100 -9.94 11.60 -5.15
C PRO A 100 -9.59 13.10 -5.27
N ASN A 101 -10.00 13.77 -6.35
CA ASN A 101 -9.78 15.22 -6.51
C ASN A 101 -10.83 16.07 -5.82
N ASP A 102 -12.05 15.55 -5.73
CA ASP A 102 -13.22 16.30 -5.30
C ASP A 102 -13.67 15.86 -3.89
N LEU A 103 -13.04 14.79 -3.38
CA LEU A 103 -13.34 14.19 -2.08
C LEU A 103 -12.22 14.40 -1.07
N ASP A 104 -12.45 15.28 -0.09
CA ASP A 104 -11.61 15.33 1.11
C ASP A 104 -11.93 14.14 2.02
N LEU A 105 -10.94 13.26 2.23
CA LEU A 105 -11.08 12.10 3.11
C LEU A 105 -10.94 12.45 4.59
N SER A 106 -10.43 13.63 4.93
CA SER A 106 -10.10 14.03 6.30
C SER A 106 -11.29 13.93 7.27
N PRO A 107 -12.52 14.33 6.91
CA PRO A 107 -13.69 14.16 7.78
C PRO A 107 -14.06 12.70 8.07
N PHE A 108 -13.63 11.77 7.21
CA PHE A 108 -13.95 10.33 7.32
C PHE A 108 -12.84 9.51 7.98
N LEU A 109 -11.70 10.12 8.28
CA LEU A 109 -10.56 9.44 8.90
C LEU A 109 -10.45 9.80 10.40
N PRO A 110 -9.94 8.87 11.23
CA PRO A 110 -9.63 9.18 12.63
C PRO A 110 -8.64 10.33 12.76
N SER A 111 -8.86 11.22 13.72
CA SER A 111 -7.91 12.28 14.06
C SER A 111 -6.63 11.70 14.64
N GLU A 112 -5.48 12.26 14.27
CA GLU A 112 -4.21 11.83 14.85
C GLU A 112 -4.09 12.27 16.32
N ALA A 113 -3.41 11.44 17.11
CA ALA A 113 -3.12 11.76 18.49
C ALA A 113 -2.18 12.99 18.55
N SER A 114 -2.49 13.93 19.44
CA SER A 114 -1.61 15.08 19.69
C SER A 114 -0.23 14.62 20.18
N PRO A 115 0.85 15.36 19.87
CA PRO A 115 2.19 15.05 20.39
C PRO A 115 2.18 14.84 21.91
N GLY A 116 2.87 13.80 22.39
CA GLY A 116 2.96 13.47 23.82
C GLY A 116 1.86 12.55 24.36
N LYS A 117 0.86 12.18 23.56
CA LYS A 117 -0.08 11.10 23.88
C LYS A 117 0.48 9.73 23.49
N PRO A 118 -0.06 8.61 24.04
CA PRO A 118 0.20 7.28 23.49
C PRO A 118 0.01 7.29 21.98
N SER A 119 0.78 6.48 21.25
CA SER A 119 0.70 6.34 19.80
C SER A 119 -0.03 5.04 19.45
N PRO A 120 -1.36 5.06 19.23
CA PRO A 120 -2.12 3.87 18.91
C PRO A 120 -1.63 3.25 17.62
N VAL A 121 -1.61 1.91 17.61
CA VAL A 121 -1.32 1.16 16.39
C VAL A 121 -2.45 1.35 15.38
N CYS A 122 -3.71 1.20 15.80
CA CYS A 122 -4.87 1.31 14.94
C CYS A 122 -5.92 2.24 15.55
N LEU A 123 -6.55 3.05 14.69
CA LEU A 123 -7.75 3.84 14.99
C LEU A 123 -8.77 3.60 13.88
N ILE A 124 -10.05 3.56 14.26
CA ILE A 124 -11.16 3.37 13.32
C ILE A 124 -12.19 4.49 13.54
N GLN A 125 -12.73 5.02 12.45
CA GLN A 125 -13.86 5.93 12.47
C GLN A 125 -14.98 5.37 11.60
N LEU A 126 -16.19 5.30 12.16
CA LEU A 126 -17.42 5.03 11.44
C LEU A 126 -18.13 6.35 11.20
N SER A 127 -18.14 6.82 9.96
CA SER A 127 -18.82 8.05 9.57
C SER A 127 -20.17 7.72 8.94
N LEU A 128 -21.23 8.26 9.53
CA LEU A 128 -22.61 8.11 9.10
C LEU A 128 -23.00 9.35 8.30
N ILE A 129 -23.36 9.13 7.04
CA ILE A 129 -23.84 10.17 6.12
C ILE A 129 -25.23 9.81 5.60
N GLU A 130 -25.91 10.74 4.95
CA GLU A 130 -27.18 10.43 4.29
C GLU A 130 -26.98 9.30 3.25
N GLY A 131 -27.66 8.17 3.46
CA GLY A 131 -27.64 7.01 2.55
C GLY A 131 -26.38 6.14 2.61
N GLY A 132 -25.49 6.31 3.59
CA GLY A 132 -24.25 5.54 3.65
C GLY A 132 -23.56 5.47 5.00
N ILE A 133 -22.68 4.47 5.13
CA ILE A 133 -21.73 4.32 6.23
C ILE A 133 -20.32 4.16 5.66
N LEU A 134 -19.38 4.92 6.20
CA LEU A 134 -17.98 4.94 5.78
C LEU A 134 -17.11 4.43 6.92
N MET A 135 -16.19 3.52 6.63
CA MET A 135 -15.22 3.01 7.58
C MET A 135 -13.84 3.56 7.23
N GLY A 136 -13.39 4.55 8.00
CA GLY A 136 -12.04 5.10 7.90
C GLY A 136 -11.09 4.42 8.86
N LEU A 137 -9.93 4.02 8.36
CA LEU A 137 -8.87 3.39 9.15
C LEU A 137 -7.61 4.23 9.11
N ARG A 138 -6.92 4.31 10.26
CA ARG A 138 -5.53 4.77 10.37
C ARG A 138 -4.74 3.69 11.08
N VAL A 139 -3.69 3.19 10.43
CA VAL A 139 -2.79 2.21 11.04
C VAL A 139 -1.34 2.69 10.96
N SER A 140 -0.60 2.57 12.06
CA SER A 140 0.84 2.80 12.05
C SER A 140 1.52 1.79 11.12
N HIS A 141 2.30 2.28 10.16
CA HIS A 141 2.95 1.41 9.19
C HIS A 141 4.01 0.53 9.86
N ALA A 142 4.50 0.87 11.05
CA ALA A 142 5.39 0.00 11.83
C ALA A 142 4.72 -1.28 12.35
N ALA A 143 3.38 -1.33 12.38
CA ALA A 143 2.68 -2.51 12.83
C ALA A 143 2.40 -3.50 11.71
N ALA A 144 2.17 -3.05 10.47
CA ALA A 144 1.63 -3.88 9.41
C ALA A 144 1.93 -3.30 8.02
N ASP A 145 2.28 -4.19 7.09
CA ASP A 145 2.17 -3.95 5.64
C ASP A 145 0.75 -4.23 5.13
N TRP A 146 0.52 -4.01 3.83
CA TRP A 146 -0.82 -4.24 3.24
C TRP A 146 -1.32 -5.68 3.38
N THR A 147 -0.46 -6.69 3.20
CA THR A 147 -0.86 -8.11 3.37
C THR A 147 -1.42 -8.35 4.79
N SER A 148 -0.81 -7.74 5.79
CA SER A 148 -1.28 -7.79 7.19
C SER A 148 -2.56 -6.96 7.41
N LEU A 149 -2.66 -5.78 6.79
CA LEU A 149 -3.88 -4.95 6.86
C LEU A 149 -5.09 -5.58 6.17
N ASP A 150 -4.91 -6.20 5.01
CA ASP A 150 -5.95 -6.95 4.29
C ASP A 150 -6.47 -8.10 5.16
N THR A 151 -5.57 -8.80 5.85
CA THR A 151 -5.93 -9.84 6.83
C THR A 151 -6.77 -9.26 7.98
N PHE A 152 -6.32 -8.15 8.57
CA PHE A 152 -7.02 -7.52 9.68
C PHE A 152 -8.42 -7.03 9.27
N LEU A 153 -8.54 -6.38 8.12
CA LEU A 153 -9.81 -5.92 7.58
C LEU A 153 -10.76 -7.08 7.25
N THR A 154 -10.22 -8.18 6.70
CA THR A 154 -10.99 -9.41 6.46
C THR A 154 -11.57 -9.96 7.76
N LEU A 155 -10.79 -9.99 8.86
CA LEU A 155 -11.27 -10.45 10.16
C LEU A 155 -12.38 -9.55 10.73
N ILE A 156 -12.26 -8.22 10.58
CA ILE A 156 -13.33 -7.29 10.98
C ILE A 156 -14.64 -7.63 10.25
N CYS A 157 -14.56 -7.82 8.93
CA CYS A 157 -15.75 -8.04 8.10
C CYS A 157 -16.37 -9.42 8.36
N GLN A 158 -15.55 -10.47 8.49
CA GLN A 158 -16.02 -11.81 8.88
C GLN A 158 -16.67 -11.81 10.26
N GLY A 159 -16.06 -11.13 11.24
CA GLY A 159 -16.60 -10.93 12.59
C GLY A 159 -17.96 -10.24 12.57
N SER A 160 -18.08 -9.17 11.77
CA SER A 160 -19.33 -8.44 11.59
C SER A 160 -20.43 -9.32 10.98
N GLN A 161 -20.10 -10.10 9.95
CA GLN A 161 -21.05 -11.04 9.33
C GLN A 161 -21.51 -12.13 10.31
N ALA A 162 -20.58 -12.75 11.05
CA ALA A 162 -20.90 -13.81 12.00
C ALA A 162 -21.85 -13.30 13.10
N PHE A 163 -21.54 -12.12 13.67
CA PHE A 163 -22.41 -11.47 14.65
C PHE A 163 -23.79 -11.17 14.07
N HIS A 164 -23.84 -10.60 12.86
CA HIS A 164 -25.10 -10.22 12.20
C HIS A 164 -26.03 -11.42 12.00
N HIS A 165 -25.47 -12.56 11.58
CA HIS A 165 -26.21 -13.79 11.33
C HIS A 165 -26.41 -14.66 12.59
N GLN A 166 -25.94 -14.21 13.76
CA GLN A 166 -25.94 -14.99 15.00
C GLN A 166 -25.29 -16.37 14.83
N LYS A 167 -24.24 -16.42 14.01
CA LYS A 167 -23.47 -17.64 13.77
C LYS A 167 -22.18 -17.57 14.58
N ALA A 168 -21.66 -18.73 14.94
CA ALA A 168 -20.25 -18.81 15.28
C ALA A 168 -19.45 -18.22 14.12
N MET A 169 -18.31 -17.61 14.42
CA MET A 169 -17.34 -17.30 13.38
C MET A 169 -17.17 -18.56 12.53
N PRO A 170 -17.27 -18.46 11.19
CA PRO A 170 -16.84 -19.58 10.38
C PRO A 170 -15.44 -19.95 10.90
N PRO A 171 -15.10 -21.24 11.07
CA PRO A 171 -13.70 -21.63 11.10
C PRO A 171 -13.19 -21.04 9.81
N SER A 172 -12.46 -19.93 9.95
CA SER A 172 -11.99 -19.24 8.78
C SER A 172 -11.18 -20.28 8.01
N PRO A 173 -10.95 -20.13 6.69
CA PRO A 173 -9.81 -20.82 6.08
C PRO A 173 -8.50 -20.60 6.89
N LEU A 174 -8.53 -19.65 7.84
CA LEU A 174 -7.61 -19.31 8.90
C LEU A 174 -7.95 -19.88 10.30
N ASP A 175 -8.07 -21.20 10.48
CA ASP A 175 -7.84 -21.85 11.80
C ASP A 175 -6.35 -21.77 12.20
N LEU A 176 -5.81 -20.55 12.17
CA LEU A 176 -4.40 -20.26 11.99
C LEU A 176 -4.02 -19.17 12.98
N ALA A 177 -3.52 -19.57 14.16
CA ALA A 177 -2.76 -18.70 15.04
C ALA A 177 -1.81 -17.88 14.18
N ARG A 178 -2.09 -16.57 14.04
CA ARG A 178 -1.27 -15.70 13.20
C ARG A 178 0.12 -15.68 13.80
N ASP A 179 1.10 -15.70 12.92
CA ASP A 179 2.47 -15.66 13.39
C ASP A 179 2.79 -14.22 13.78
N LEU A 180 2.57 -13.94 15.06
CA LEU A 180 2.93 -12.69 15.71
C LEU A 180 4.39 -12.71 16.18
N ASN A 181 5.14 -13.78 15.88
CA ASN A 181 6.55 -13.86 16.18
C ASN A 181 7.30 -12.89 15.27
N ARG A 182 7.69 -11.75 15.84
CA ARG A 182 8.55 -10.76 15.18
C ARG A 182 10.03 -11.10 15.32
N ALA A 183 10.34 -12.40 15.32
CA ALA A 183 11.70 -12.88 15.24
C ALA A 183 12.36 -12.34 13.96
N PRO A 184 13.69 -12.17 13.96
CA PRO A 184 14.42 -11.80 12.76
C PRO A 184 14.11 -12.74 11.59
N TYR A 185 14.06 -12.16 10.39
CA TYR A 185 13.95 -12.91 9.15
C TYR A 185 15.07 -13.94 9.03
N ASN A 186 14.80 -15.04 8.31
CA ASN A 186 15.78 -16.08 8.04
C ASN A 186 16.75 -15.64 6.94
N THR A 187 17.56 -14.64 7.25
CA THR A 187 18.59 -14.15 6.35
C THR A 187 19.88 -14.91 6.62
N PRO A 188 20.69 -15.23 5.59
CA PRO A 188 22.07 -15.68 5.81
C PRO A 188 22.81 -14.74 6.75
N ALA A 189 23.73 -15.27 7.55
CA ALA A 189 24.56 -14.43 8.41
C ALA A 189 25.30 -13.38 7.56
N PRO A 190 25.32 -12.11 7.96
CA PRO A 190 26.05 -11.08 7.22
C PRO A 190 27.52 -11.49 7.08
N ASP A 191 28.02 -11.55 5.85
CA ASP A 191 29.45 -11.80 5.62
C ASP A 191 30.27 -10.65 6.24
N PRO A 192 31.15 -10.91 7.22
CA PRO A 192 31.95 -9.86 7.86
C PRO A 192 32.97 -9.23 6.91
N ALA A 193 33.32 -9.90 5.79
CA ALA A 193 34.20 -9.34 4.77
C ALA A 193 33.51 -8.27 3.92
N PHE A 194 32.16 -8.25 3.88
CA PHE A 194 31.42 -7.27 3.09
C PHE A 194 31.53 -5.89 3.73
N SER A 195 32.16 -4.98 3.01
CA SER A 195 32.18 -3.56 3.32
C SER A 195 30.79 -2.94 3.16
N GLN A 196 30.66 -1.69 3.62
CA GLN A 196 29.44 -0.90 3.41
C GLN A 196 29.10 -0.77 1.91
N GLN A 197 30.13 -0.65 1.06
CA GLN A 197 29.97 -0.53 -0.39
C GLN A 197 29.52 -1.85 -1.03
N ASP A 198 30.02 -2.99 -0.55
CA ASP A 198 29.60 -4.30 -1.05
C ASP A 198 28.12 -4.55 -0.73
N ARG A 199 27.67 -4.20 0.48
CA ARG A 199 26.25 -4.29 0.88
C ARG A 199 25.36 -3.38 0.02
N LEU A 200 25.82 -2.17 -0.27
CA LEU A 200 25.10 -1.23 -1.16
C LEU A 200 24.94 -1.79 -2.58
N ALA A 201 25.90 -2.54 -3.10
CA ALA A 201 25.81 -3.15 -4.43
C ALA A 201 24.64 -4.15 -4.54
N HIS A 202 24.26 -4.79 -3.43
CA HIS A 202 23.09 -5.67 -3.33
C HIS A 202 21.77 -4.92 -3.09
N LEU A 203 21.83 -3.60 -2.90
CA LEU A 203 20.70 -2.75 -2.52
C LEU A 203 20.58 -1.56 -3.48
N PRO A 204 20.29 -1.80 -4.78
CA PRO A 204 20.32 -0.76 -5.82
C PRO A 204 19.33 0.38 -5.55
N LEU A 205 18.29 0.13 -4.75
CA LEU A 205 17.35 1.15 -4.29
C LEU A 205 17.99 2.19 -3.38
N PHE A 206 19.07 1.90 -2.65
CA PHE A 206 19.56 2.78 -1.60
C PHE A 206 20.93 3.38 -1.92
N HIS A 207 21.16 4.58 -1.39
CA HIS A 207 22.48 5.17 -1.26
C HIS A 207 22.64 5.76 0.15
N ILE A 208 23.88 6.01 0.54
CA ILE A 208 24.22 6.59 1.84
C ILE A 208 24.50 8.07 1.66
N MET A 209 23.94 8.87 2.55
CA MET A 209 24.11 10.32 2.57
C MET A 209 24.44 10.77 3.99
N GLU A 210 25.32 11.77 4.11
CA GLU A 210 25.50 12.49 5.37
C GLU A 210 24.29 13.37 5.65
N LYS A 211 23.74 13.29 6.86
CA LYS A 211 22.56 14.06 7.29
C LYS A 211 22.74 15.57 7.11
N SER A 212 23.97 16.08 7.21
CA SER A 212 24.30 17.50 6.99
C SER A 212 24.15 17.95 5.53
N GLN A 213 24.20 17.01 4.58
CA GLN A 213 24.02 17.26 3.15
C GLN A 213 22.55 17.12 2.72
N PHE A 214 21.70 16.56 3.58
CA PHE A 214 20.29 16.41 3.28
C PHE A 214 19.62 17.78 3.16
N GLN A 215 19.04 18.03 2.00
CA GLN A 215 18.27 19.24 1.73
C GLN A 215 16.81 18.87 1.55
N PHE A 216 15.96 19.37 2.45
CA PHE A 216 14.52 19.25 2.27
C PHE A 216 14.09 20.10 1.07
N LYS A 217 13.59 19.44 0.03
CA LYS A 217 12.91 20.09 -1.09
C LYS A 217 11.41 20.03 -0.82
N PRO A 218 10.70 21.17 -0.76
CA PRO A 218 9.25 21.16 -0.65
C PRO A 218 8.64 20.31 -1.78
N PRO A 219 7.68 19.44 -1.47
CA PRO A 219 7.03 18.61 -2.49
C PRO A 219 6.28 19.51 -3.49
N PRO A 220 6.26 19.13 -4.80
CA PRO A 220 5.45 19.84 -5.77
C PRO A 220 3.95 19.67 -5.44
N VAL A 221 3.13 20.62 -5.90
CA VAL A 221 1.68 20.45 -5.86
C VAL A 221 1.29 19.31 -6.80
N THR A 222 0.62 18.29 -6.26
CA THR A 222 0.20 17.10 -6.99
C THR A 222 -1.30 17.11 -7.27
N ARG A 223 -1.70 16.27 -8.22
CA ARG A 223 -3.10 15.90 -8.47
C ARG A 223 -3.18 14.38 -8.65
N ALA A 224 -4.29 13.79 -8.27
CA ALA A 224 -4.52 12.35 -8.38
C ALA A 224 -5.78 12.04 -9.19
N GLY A 225 -5.88 10.84 -9.75
CA GLY A 225 -7.12 10.35 -10.36
C GLY A 225 -7.15 8.85 -10.31
N ILE A 226 -8.34 8.27 -10.45
CA ILE A 226 -8.49 6.83 -10.56
C ILE A 226 -8.74 6.48 -12.01
N TYR A 227 -8.04 5.46 -12.48
CA TYR A 227 -8.11 4.97 -13.84
C TYR A 227 -8.37 3.48 -13.83
N ARG A 228 -9.24 3.02 -14.71
CA ARG A 228 -9.67 1.65 -14.82
C ARG A 228 -9.03 0.98 -16.04
N ILE A 229 -8.57 -0.25 -15.85
CA ILE A 229 -8.15 -1.14 -16.95
C ILE A 229 -8.74 -2.53 -16.71
N SER A 230 -9.28 -3.14 -17.76
CA SER A 230 -9.91 -4.44 -17.68
C SER A 230 -8.91 -5.58 -17.84
N GLU A 231 -9.19 -6.73 -17.22
CA GLU A 231 -8.38 -7.94 -17.39
C GLU A 231 -8.24 -8.37 -18.86
N PRO A 232 -9.29 -8.35 -19.72
CA PRO A 232 -9.13 -8.67 -21.14
C PRO A 232 -8.11 -7.79 -21.88
N THR A 233 -8.10 -6.48 -21.61
CA THR A 233 -7.13 -5.54 -22.18
C THR A 233 -5.70 -5.89 -21.74
N ILE A 234 -5.52 -6.25 -20.47
CA ILE A 234 -4.22 -6.69 -19.95
C ILE A 234 -3.77 -7.98 -20.62
N GLN A 235 -4.65 -8.97 -20.79
CA GLN A 235 -4.28 -10.23 -21.44
C GLN A 235 -3.84 -9.99 -22.89
N GLN A 236 -4.54 -9.11 -23.62
CA GLN A 236 -4.12 -8.70 -24.95
C GLN A 236 -2.71 -8.08 -24.94
N LEU A 237 -2.42 -7.19 -23.98
CA LEU A 237 -1.10 -6.57 -23.84
C LEU A 237 -0.02 -7.60 -23.52
N LYS A 238 -0.29 -8.57 -22.64
CA LYS A 238 0.66 -9.65 -22.33
C LYS A 238 1.02 -10.46 -23.57
N THR A 239 0.02 -10.81 -24.39
CA THR A 239 0.24 -11.49 -25.67
C THR A 239 1.05 -10.65 -26.63
N GLN A 240 0.79 -9.34 -26.73
CA GLN A 240 1.52 -8.44 -27.60
C GLN A 240 2.97 -8.22 -27.15
N CYS A 241 3.23 -8.14 -25.84
CA CYS A 241 4.57 -7.94 -25.29
C CYS A 241 5.43 -9.21 -25.35
N SER A 242 4.83 -10.40 -25.29
CA SER A 242 5.54 -11.68 -25.20
C SER A 242 6.66 -11.87 -26.25
N PRO A 243 6.48 -11.57 -27.55
CA PRO A 243 7.55 -11.70 -28.56
C PRO A 243 8.70 -10.68 -28.42
N HIS A 244 8.57 -9.72 -27.50
CA HIS A 244 9.51 -8.61 -27.30
C HIS A 244 10.13 -8.61 -25.91
N LEU A 245 9.81 -9.61 -25.07
CA LEU A 245 10.44 -9.77 -23.77
C LEU A 245 11.91 -10.15 -23.98
N ASP A 246 12.77 -9.57 -23.15
CA ASP A 246 14.17 -9.93 -23.05
C ASP A 246 14.45 -10.48 -21.66
N GLN A 247 15.28 -11.53 -21.55
CA GLN A 247 15.77 -12.11 -20.29
C GLN A 247 14.72 -12.56 -19.26
N VAL A 248 13.43 -12.53 -19.59
CA VAL A 248 12.32 -13.02 -18.75
C VAL A 248 11.34 -13.81 -19.60
N ASP A 249 10.83 -14.91 -19.07
CA ASP A 249 9.94 -15.81 -19.82
C ASP A 249 8.50 -15.31 -19.93
N TYR A 250 8.07 -14.47 -18.97
CA TYR A 250 6.72 -13.96 -18.90
C TYR A 250 6.66 -12.62 -18.15
N ILE A 251 5.54 -11.94 -18.34
CA ILE A 251 5.13 -10.78 -17.53
C ILE A 251 3.75 -11.03 -16.93
N THR A 252 3.45 -10.38 -15.81
CA THR A 252 2.16 -10.44 -15.11
C THR A 252 1.27 -9.25 -15.42
N SER A 253 0.03 -9.28 -14.94
CA SER A 253 -0.88 -8.13 -15.01
C SER A 253 -0.30 -6.90 -14.29
N TYR A 254 0.39 -7.12 -13.15
CA TYR A 254 1.09 -6.05 -12.44
C TYR A 254 2.17 -5.39 -13.30
N ASP A 255 3.04 -6.19 -13.94
CA ASP A 255 4.12 -5.65 -14.77
C ASP A 255 3.57 -4.82 -15.94
N CYS A 256 2.47 -5.25 -16.55
CA CYS A 256 1.82 -4.53 -17.63
C CYS A 256 1.27 -3.17 -17.17
N ILE A 257 0.52 -3.16 -16.07
CA ILE A 257 -0.05 -1.94 -15.50
C ILE A 257 1.09 -0.98 -15.10
N ALA A 258 2.09 -1.49 -14.39
CA ALA A 258 3.24 -0.73 -13.96
C ALA A 258 4.02 -0.12 -15.13
N ALA A 259 4.30 -0.91 -16.17
CA ALA A 259 4.99 -0.44 -17.37
C ALA A 259 4.18 0.61 -18.15
N LEU A 260 2.86 0.45 -18.27
CA LEU A 260 2.01 1.45 -18.91
C LEU A 260 2.06 2.79 -18.17
N ILE A 261 1.95 2.77 -16.84
CA ILE A 261 1.97 3.99 -16.02
C ILE A 261 3.35 4.64 -16.06
N TRP A 262 4.42 3.85 -15.92
CA TRP A 262 5.79 4.35 -15.94
C TRP A 262 6.11 5.03 -17.28
N THR A 263 5.79 4.37 -18.40
CA THR A 263 5.99 4.95 -19.74
C THR A 263 5.10 6.18 -19.97
N ALA A 264 3.85 6.18 -19.51
CA ALA A 264 2.94 7.31 -19.67
C ALA A 264 3.39 8.56 -18.89
N LEU A 265 3.79 8.41 -17.64
CA LEU A 265 4.32 9.52 -16.84
C LEU A 265 5.64 10.03 -17.40
N THR A 266 6.53 9.15 -17.88
CA THR A 266 7.76 9.58 -18.54
C THR A 266 7.48 10.37 -19.82
N ARG A 267 6.52 9.94 -20.67
CA ARG A 267 6.08 10.73 -21.83
C ARG A 267 5.50 12.09 -21.42
N ALA A 268 4.69 12.14 -20.37
CA ALA A 268 4.13 13.38 -19.86
C ALA A 268 5.22 14.35 -19.40
N ARG A 269 6.23 13.84 -18.68
CA ARG A 269 7.39 14.60 -18.21
C ARG A 269 8.21 15.19 -19.36
N LEU A 270 8.50 14.40 -20.41
CA LEU A 270 9.23 14.91 -21.57
C LEU A 270 8.47 16.02 -22.33
N ARG A 271 7.14 16.03 -22.29
CA ARG A 271 6.34 17.13 -22.84
C ARG A 271 6.39 18.39 -21.98
N VAL A 272 6.41 18.23 -20.65
CA VAL A 272 6.51 19.36 -19.70
C VAL A 272 7.93 19.91 -19.63
N ARG A 273 8.94 19.05 -19.75
CA ARG A 273 10.37 19.36 -19.66
C ARG A 273 11.12 18.86 -20.91
N PRO A 274 10.98 19.54 -22.06
CA PRO A 274 11.75 19.23 -23.26
C PRO A 274 13.27 19.31 -22.97
N GLY A 275 14.09 18.48 -23.61
CA GLY A 275 15.54 18.45 -23.38
C GLY A 275 16.01 17.45 -22.32
N GLN A 276 15.08 16.72 -21.69
CA GLN A 276 15.39 15.67 -20.70
C GLN A 276 15.33 14.24 -21.30
N GLU A 277 15.47 14.09 -22.62
CA GLU A 277 15.36 12.80 -23.32
C GLU A 277 16.42 11.78 -22.85
N ASN A 278 17.58 12.29 -22.42
CA ASN A 278 18.69 11.48 -21.88
C ASN A 278 18.67 11.38 -20.35
N ALA A 279 17.74 12.05 -19.66
CA ALA A 279 17.56 11.85 -18.22
C ALA A 279 17.17 10.40 -17.95
N VAL A 280 17.63 9.85 -16.83
CA VAL A 280 17.28 8.49 -16.43
C VAL A 280 16.05 8.49 -15.55
N SER A 281 15.22 7.48 -15.73
CA SER A 281 14.05 7.20 -14.92
C SER A 281 14.19 5.83 -14.27
N ARG A 282 13.67 5.71 -13.06
CA ARG A 282 13.66 4.51 -12.23
C ARG A 282 12.25 4.27 -11.72
N PHE A 283 11.95 2.99 -11.48
CA PHE A 283 10.68 2.56 -10.95
C PHE A 283 10.88 1.85 -9.62
N VAL A 284 10.30 2.39 -8.56
CA VAL A 284 10.39 1.86 -7.19
C VAL A 284 9.10 1.17 -6.83
N HIS A 285 9.19 -0.05 -6.29
CA HIS A 285 8.03 -0.77 -5.79
C HIS A 285 8.37 -1.72 -4.64
N PRO A 286 7.45 -1.95 -3.69
CA PRO A 286 7.67 -2.91 -2.62
C PRO A 286 7.40 -4.35 -3.09
N ILE A 287 8.20 -5.29 -2.57
CA ILE A 287 8.10 -6.73 -2.82
C ILE A 287 7.80 -7.44 -1.50
N ASP A 288 6.72 -8.22 -1.46
CA ASP A 288 6.44 -9.13 -0.34
C ASP A 288 7.46 -10.28 -0.37
N VAL A 289 8.13 -10.48 0.77
CA VAL A 289 9.19 -11.48 0.94
C VAL A 289 8.72 -12.73 1.69
N ARG A 290 7.46 -12.79 2.16
CA ARG A 290 6.94 -13.95 2.92
C ARG A 290 7.10 -15.28 2.17
N SER A 291 6.94 -15.24 0.84
CA SER A 291 7.09 -16.43 -0.01
C SER A 291 8.50 -16.59 -0.60
N ARG A 292 9.48 -15.81 -0.14
CA ARG A 292 10.84 -15.74 -0.70
C ARG A 292 11.91 -16.24 0.28
N ASP A 293 11.49 -16.84 1.38
CA ASP A 293 12.36 -17.58 2.28
C ASP A 293 12.45 -19.04 1.80
N PRO A 294 13.61 -19.49 1.28
CA PRO A 294 13.78 -20.83 0.76
C PRO A 294 13.66 -21.92 1.83
N GLU A 295 13.87 -21.60 3.11
CA GLU A 295 13.72 -22.54 4.22
C GLU A 295 12.33 -22.49 4.87
N HIS A 296 11.45 -21.60 4.38
CA HIS A 296 10.09 -21.43 4.87
C HIS A 296 9.97 -21.17 6.38
N ARG A 297 10.97 -20.50 6.98
CA ARG A 297 10.96 -20.10 8.39
C ARG A 297 10.10 -18.86 8.62
N THR A 298 10.06 -17.96 7.63
CA THR A 298 9.11 -16.86 7.60
C THR A 298 7.74 -17.42 7.23
N SER A 299 6.83 -17.40 8.19
CA SER A 299 5.48 -17.91 7.98
C SER A 299 4.79 -17.09 6.86
N PRO A 300 4.11 -17.73 5.89
CA PRO A 300 3.24 -17.01 4.95
C PRO A 300 2.08 -16.30 5.66
N ARG A 301 1.91 -16.56 6.96
CA ARG A 301 0.90 -15.96 7.85
C ARG A 301 1.49 -14.95 8.83
N TYR A 302 2.76 -14.56 8.64
CA TYR A 302 3.43 -13.54 9.42
C TYR A 302 2.66 -12.22 9.38
N PHE A 303 2.35 -11.67 10.56
CA PHE A 303 1.66 -10.40 10.72
C PHE A 303 2.65 -9.30 11.15
N GLY A 304 2.91 -8.36 10.26
CA GLY A 304 3.97 -7.34 10.40
C GLY A 304 4.37 -6.79 9.04
N ASN A 305 5.51 -6.09 8.97
CA ASN A 305 6.08 -5.68 7.69
C ASN A 305 7.04 -6.75 7.17
N ALA A 306 6.70 -7.40 6.06
CA ALA A 306 7.58 -8.31 5.32
C ALA A 306 7.71 -7.85 3.86
N VAL A 307 7.97 -6.56 3.69
CA VAL A 307 8.14 -5.92 2.39
C VAL A 307 9.49 -5.21 2.31
N ILE A 308 10.15 -5.33 1.17
CA ILE A 308 11.37 -4.57 0.86
C ILE A 308 11.23 -3.88 -0.49
N GLY A 309 11.76 -2.67 -0.61
CA GLY A 309 11.70 -1.93 -1.87
C GLY A 309 12.68 -2.51 -2.90
N SER A 310 12.23 -2.59 -4.14
CA SER A 310 13.04 -2.89 -5.32
C SER A 310 13.09 -1.70 -6.27
N LEU A 311 14.05 -1.71 -7.18
CA LEU A 311 14.33 -0.66 -8.16
C LEU A 311 14.48 -1.29 -9.55
N ALA A 312 13.61 -0.92 -10.49
CA ALA A 312 13.80 -1.20 -11.90
C ALA A 312 14.45 0.00 -12.62
N GLY A 313 15.27 -0.28 -13.62
CA GLY A 313 16.13 0.72 -14.26
C GLY A 313 17.46 0.91 -13.53
N PRO A 314 18.19 2.01 -13.78
CA PRO A 314 17.78 3.20 -14.52
C PRO A 314 17.58 2.96 -16.03
N VAL A 315 16.60 3.63 -16.62
CA VAL A 315 16.32 3.60 -18.07
C VAL A 315 16.26 5.03 -18.62
N PRO A 316 16.93 5.36 -19.75
CA PRO A 316 16.79 6.68 -20.36
C PRO A 316 15.34 7.00 -20.74
N ALA A 317 14.93 8.24 -20.51
CA ALA A 317 13.54 8.67 -20.70
C ALA A 317 13.06 8.47 -22.15
N HIS A 318 13.91 8.70 -23.16
CA HIS A 318 13.55 8.45 -24.56
C HIS A 318 13.24 6.97 -24.87
N VAL A 319 13.88 6.03 -24.16
CA VAL A 319 13.62 4.59 -24.32
C VAL A 319 12.23 4.26 -23.77
N LEU A 320 11.90 4.74 -22.56
CA LEU A 320 10.57 4.56 -21.97
C LEU A 320 9.47 5.28 -22.75
N ALA A 321 9.79 6.43 -23.36
CA ALA A 321 8.86 7.20 -24.17
C ALA A 321 8.67 6.64 -25.59
N THR A 322 9.43 5.60 -25.98
CA THR A 322 9.31 4.96 -27.28
C THR A 322 7.89 4.38 -27.45
N PRO A 323 7.13 4.83 -28.46
CA PRO A 323 5.74 4.42 -28.61
C PRO A 323 5.61 2.95 -28.99
N GLY A 324 4.49 2.36 -28.58
CA GLY A 324 4.10 1.01 -28.99
C GLY A 324 4.62 -0.11 -28.08
N VAL A 325 4.34 -1.34 -28.50
CA VAL A 325 4.49 -2.54 -27.67
C VAL A 325 5.93 -2.84 -27.26
N ARG A 326 6.92 -2.49 -28.08
CA ARG A 326 8.34 -2.77 -27.77
C ARG A 326 8.84 -1.98 -26.55
N GLY A 327 8.51 -0.69 -26.47
CA GLY A 327 8.87 0.15 -25.31
C GLY A 327 8.17 -0.34 -24.04
N LEU A 328 6.90 -0.75 -24.16
CA LEU A 328 6.14 -1.34 -23.07
C LEU A 328 6.74 -2.67 -22.58
N ALA A 329 7.10 -3.56 -23.51
CA ALA A 329 7.74 -4.84 -23.20
C ALA A 329 9.09 -4.65 -22.50
N ALA A 330 9.92 -3.70 -22.96
CA ALA A 330 11.19 -3.38 -22.32
C ALA A 330 11.00 -2.88 -20.87
N ALA A 331 10.05 -1.97 -20.64
CA ALA A 331 9.73 -1.49 -19.30
C ALA A 331 9.19 -2.62 -18.40
N ALA A 332 8.30 -3.47 -18.92
CA ALA A 332 7.76 -4.61 -18.18
C ALA A 332 8.83 -5.66 -17.85
N THR A 333 9.77 -5.91 -18.77
CA THR A 333 10.96 -6.75 -18.54
C THR A 333 11.78 -6.21 -17.37
N GLN A 334 12.10 -4.92 -17.36
CA GLN A 334 12.89 -4.31 -16.28
C GLN A 334 12.21 -4.45 -14.92
N ILE A 335 10.89 -4.24 -14.86
CA ILE A 335 10.08 -4.43 -13.65
C ILE A 335 10.09 -5.91 -13.21
N ARG A 336 9.95 -6.85 -14.14
CA ARG A 336 9.98 -8.29 -13.81
C ARG A 336 11.35 -8.72 -13.30
N GLN A 337 12.43 -8.21 -13.90
CA GLN A 337 13.80 -8.47 -13.44
C GLN A 337 14.03 -7.92 -12.02
N SER A 338 13.57 -6.71 -11.71
CA SER A 338 13.70 -6.14 -10.37
C SER A 338 12.93 -6.94 -9.32
N ILE A 339 11.81 -7.58 -9.70
CA ILE A 339 11.07 -8.52 -8.83
C ILE A 339 11.87 -9.81 -8.59
N HIS A 340 12.51 -10.36 -9.62
CA HIS A 340 13.30 -11.59 -9.49
C HIS A 340 14.60 -11.39 -8.70
N ALA A 341 15.15 -10.18 -8.72
CA ALA A 341 16.38 -9.84 -7.99
C ALA A 341 16.20 -9.72 -6.47
N VAL A 342 14.97 -9.72 -5.95
CA VAL A 342 14.69 -9.63 -4.51
C VAL A 342 14.44 -11.01 -3.91
N ASP A 343 15.15 -11.31 -2.84
CA ASP A 343 14.92 -12.49 -2.00
C ASP A 343 15.09 -12.13 -0.51
N VAL A 344 15.05 -13.14 0.36
CA VAL A 344 15.22 -12.92 1.81
C VAL A 344 16.62 -12.37 2.16
N SER A 345 17.66 -12.64 1.37
CA SER A 345 19.01 -12.12 1.61
C SER A 345 19.09 -10.60 1.42
N THR A 346 18.24 -10.02 0.57
CA THR A 346 18.12 -8.56 0.41
C THR A 346 17.80 -7.89 1.75
N ILE A 347 16.99 -8.53 2.60
CA ILE A 347 16.71 -8.05 3.96
C ILE A 347 17.98 -8.09 4.82
N GLY A 348 18.74 -9.18 4.76
CA GLY A 348 19.99 -9.33 5.51
C GLY A 348 21.03 -8.26 5.14
N HIS A 349 21.17 -7.96 3.84
CA HIS A 349 22.02 -6.86 3.39
C HIS A 349 21.52 -5.51 3.91
N PHE A 350 20.21 -5.27 3.85
CA PHE A 350 19.61 -4.02 4.31
C PHE A 350 19.78 -3.80 5.81
N THR A 351 19.48 -4.80 6.64
CA THR A 351 19.61 -4.70 8.10
C THR A 351 21.06 -4.58 8.53
N ALA A 352 21.97 -5.34 7.92
CA ALA A 352 23.40 -5.22 8.18
C ALA A 352 23.95 -3.84 7.77
N LEU A 353 23.48 -3.30 6.64
CA LEU A 353 23.86 -1.96 6.19
C LEU A 353 23.34 -0.89 7.14
N GLN A 354 22.08 -0.97 7.57
CA GLN A 354 21.50 -0.06 8.56
C GLN A 354 22.28 -0.08 9.88
N ALA A 355 22.67 -1.27 10.34
CA ALA A 355 23.45 -1.42 11.57
C ALA A 355 24.89 -0.88 11.45
N SER A 356 25.43 -0.77 10.23
CA SER A 356 26.77 -0.25 9.99
C SER A 356 26.83 1.26 9.77
N LEU A 357 25.69 1.97 9.69
CA LEU A 357 25.66 3.41 9.50
C LEU A 357 26.17 4.14 10.75
N SER A 358 26.92 5.21 10.56
CA SER A 358 27.20 6.16 11.66
C SER A 358 25.95 6.97 12.01
N ASP A 359 25.96 7.59 13.19
CA ASP A 359 24.88 8.51 13.61
C ASP A 359 24.74 9.74 12.70
N THR A 360 25.75 10.06 11.89
CA THR A 360 25.70 11.16 10.92
C THR A 360 25.16 10.73 9.57
N GLN A 361 25.02 9.42 9.32
CA GLN A 361 24.60 8.87 8.04
C GLN A 361 23.13 8.47 8.02
N MET A 362 22.57 8.45 6.82
CA MET A 362 21.24 7.95 6.55
C MET A 362 21.18 7.22 5.20
N LEU A 363 20.25 6.29 5.07
CA LEU A 363 19.90 5.66 3.80
C LEU A 363 18.77 6.45 3.15
N LEU A 364 18.94 6.73 1.86
CA LEU A 364 17.92 7.36 1.03
C LEU A 364 17.66 6.52 -0.22
N PRO A 365 16.41 6.47 -0.70
CA PRO A 365 16.14 5.91 -2.02
C PRO A 365 16.96 6.64 -3.09
N ASN A 366 17.56 5.88 -3.99
CA ASN A 366 18.15 6.34 -5.24
C ASN A 366 17.03 6.62 -6.26
N ALA A 367 16.11 7.51 -5.87
CA ALA A 367 14.96 7.90 -6.68
C ALA A 367 14.50 9.33 -6.34
N ASP A 368 14.14 10.10 -7.37
CA ASP A 368 13.49 11.41 -7.27
C ASP A 368 12.11 11.38 -7.94
N PHE A 369 11.08 11.16 -7.12
CA PHE A 369 9.68 11.07 -7.57
C PHE A 369 9.11 12.41 -8.04
N ALA A 370 9.76 13.53 -7.72
CA ALA A 370 9.40 14.86 -8.20
C ALA A 370 10.00 15.15 -9.58
N ASP A 371 11.00 14.39 -10.01
CA ASP A 371 11.58 14.47 -11.34
C ASP A 371 11.17 13.28 -12.23
N MET A 372 12.08 12.35 -12.54
CA MET A 372 11.85 11.30 -13.53
C MET A 372 11.41 9.97 -12.95
N ASP A 373 11.45 9.77 -11.64
CA ASP A 373 11.21 8.45 -11.05
C ASP A 373 9.74 8.26 -10.66
N LEU A 374 9.32 7.01 -10.48
CA LEU A 374 7.95 6.64 -10.11
C LEU A 374 7.99 5.66 -8.94
N PHE A 375 7.20 5.92 -7.91
CA PHE A 375 6.85 4.91 -6.92
C PHE A 375 5.53 4.25 -7.29
N MET A 376 5.44 2.93 -7.20
CA MET A 376 4.16 2.23 -7.35
C MET A 376 3.97 1.12 -6.32
N ASN A 377 2.78 1.06 -5.75
CA ASN A 377 2.36 0.01 -4.83
C ASN A 377 1.15 -0.77 -5.39
N THR A 378 0.83 -1.92 -4.81
CA THR A 378 -0.33 -2.72 -5.18
C THR A 378 -1.03 -3.30 -3.96
N TRP A 379 -2.34 -3.06 -3.87
CA TRP A 379 -3.24 -3.56 -2.84
C TRP A 379 -4.28 -4.54 -3.42
N ALA A 380 -4.00 -5.08 -4.60
CA ALA A 380 -4.90 -5.94 -5.38
C ALA A 380 -5.25 -7.29 -4.74
N THR A 381 -4.68 -7.63 -3.57
CA THR A 381 -5.07 -8.81 -2.79
C THR A 381 -6.39 -8.60 -2.04
N GLY A 382 -6.74 -7.35 -1.74
CA GLY A 382 -8.05 -7.00 -1.17
C GLY A 382 -9.16 -7.13 -2.21
N ASN A 383 -10.35 -7.53 -1.79
CA ASN A 383 -11.49 -7.64 -2.69
C ASN A 383 -12.85 -7.44 -2.01
N ALA A 384 -13.89 -7.21 -2.82
CA ALA A 384 -15.24 -6.96 -2.33
C ALA A 384 -15.79 -8.07 -1.41
N ALA A 385 -15.55 -9.34 -1.73
CA ALA A 385 -16.06 -10.47 -0.95
C ALA A 385 -15.43 -10.53 0.46
N LYS A 386 -14.13 -10.21 0.58
CA LYS A 386 -13.46 -10.11 1.88
C LYS A 386 -13.99 -8.97 2.74
N TYR A 387 -14.46 -7.89 2.10
CA TYR A 387 -14.83 -6.64 2.77
C TYR A 387 -16.34 -6.46 2.91
N GLU A 388 -17.12 -7.52 2.70
CA GLU A 388 -18.57 -7.47 2.80
C GLU A 388 -19.04 -7.36 4.26
N LEU A 389 -20.00 -6.47 4.51
CA LEU A 389 -20.56 -6.23 5.84
C LEU A 389 -22.00 -6.71 5.92
N GLY A 390 -22.25 -7.83 6.60
CA GLY A 390 -23.57 -8.35 6.99
C GLY A 390 -24.78 -7.80 6.22
N SER A 391 -25.56 -6.93 6.86
CA SER A 391 -26.79 -6.33 6.29
C SER A 391 -26.59 -5.13 5.35
N VAL A 392 -25.35 -4.69 5.17
CA VAL A 392 -25.00 -3.55 4.30
C VAL A 392 -24.55 -4.04 2.92
N GLY A 393 -23.84 -5.17 2.87
CA GLY A 393 -23.27 -5.74 1.65
C GLY A 393 -21.84 -5.30 1.39
N ARG A 394 -21.43 -5.37 0.12
CA ARG A 394 -20.06 -5.09 -0.36
C ARG A 394 -19.77 -3.57 -0.37
N PRO A 395 -18.50 -3.16 -0.19
CA PRO A 395 -18.14 -1.76 -0.34
C PRO A 395 -18.29 -1.34 -1.81
N VAL A 396 -18.76 -0.12 -2.04
CA VAL A 396 -18.94 0.49 -3.37
C VAL A 396 -17.65 1.17 -3.82
N ALA A 397 -16.87 1.70 -2.89
CA ALA A 397 -15.60 2.36 -3.18
C ALA A 397 -14.57 2.13 -2.06
N PHE A 398 -13.30 2.20 -2.44
CA PHE A 398 -12.15 2.21 -1.56
C PHE A 398 -11.27 3.39 -1.93
N ARG A 399 -10.96 4.28 -0.99
CA ARG A 399 -10.10 5.45 -1.24
C ARG A 399 -8.96 5.51 -0.23
N VAL A 400 -7.76 5.76 -0.72
CA VAL A 400 -6.54 5.88 0.08
C VAL A 400 -6.16 7.35 0.18
N LYS A 401 -5.75 7.79 1.37
CA LYS A 401 -5.06 9.06 1.53
C LYS A 401 -3.59 8.84 1.23
N VAL A 402 -3.13 9.38 0.09
CA VAL A 402 -1.77 9.19 -0.39
C VAL A 402 -0.84 10.17 0.31
N ASP A 403 0.10 9.64 1.10
CA ASP A 403 1.13 10.41 1.79
C ASP A 403 2.48 10.31 1.05
N MET A 404 2.44 10.49 -0.28
CA MET A 404 3.63 10.49 -1.14
C MET A 404 3.83 11.89 -1.74
N PRO A 405 5.06 12.43 -1.70
CA PRO A 405 5.30 13.83 -2.03
C PRO A 405 5.15 14.18 -3.52
N ALA A 406 5.19 13.21 -4.42
CA ALA A 406 5.18 13.46 -5.86
C ALA A 406 4.56 12.29 -6.65
N ALA A 407 5.19 11.81 -7.72
CA ALA A 407 4.62 10.78 -8.58
C ALA A 407 4.49 9.44 -7.87
N CYS A 408 3.26 8.94 -7.81
CA CYS A 408 2.90 7.70 -7.15
C CYS A 408 1.76 7.03 -7.91
N ALA A 409 1.78 5.71 -8.01
CA ALA A 409 0.63 4.93 -8.45
C ALA A 409 0.30 3.81 -7.46
N MET A 410 -0.98 3.45 -7.37
CA MET A 410 -1.43 2.38 -6.50
C MET A 410 -2.57 1.60 -7.15
N ILE A 411 -2.37 0.30 -7.36
CA ILE A 411 -3.49 -0.60 -7.68
C ILE A 411 -4.34 -0.76 -6.41
N LEU A 412 -5.60 -0.39 -6.48
CA LEU A 412 -6.55 -0.47 -5.36
C LEU A 412 -7.12 -1.89 -5.22
N PRO A 413 -7.77 -2.20 -4.09
CA PRO A 413 -8.51 -3.46 -3.92
C PRO A 413 -9.55 -3.69 -5.02
N ASP A 414 -9.76 -4.95 -5.37
CA ASP A 414 -10.65 -5.37 -6.43
C ASP A 414 -12.11 -5.39 -5.97
N LEU A 415 -12.86 -4.34 -6.33
CA LEU A 415 -14.26 -4.21 -5.93
C LEU A 415 -15.26 -4.65 -7.02
N SER A 416 -14.81 -5.28 -8.12
CA SER A 416 -15.71 -5.66 -9.22
C SER A 416 -16.67 -6.80 -8.87
N GLY A 417 -16.43 -7.52 -7.78
CA GLY A 417 -17.28 -8.62 -7.33
C GLY A 417 -17.23 -9.79 -8.31
N ASP A 418 -18.40 -10.20 -8.81
CA ASP A 418 -18.57 -11.37 -9.71
C ASP A 418 -18.51 -10.99 -11.21
N GLU A 419 -18.31 -9.71 -11.51
CA GLU A 419 -18.14 -9.21 -12.88
C GLU A 419 -16.74 -9.51 -13.44
N ALA A 420 -16.55 -9.22 -14.73
CA ALA A 420 -15.23 -9.29 -15.34
C ALA A 420 -14.26 -8.37 -14.56
N ARG A 421 -13.14 -8.96 -14.12
CA ARG A 421 -12.17 -8.27 -13.28
C ARG A 421 -11.68 -6.97 -13.91
N VAL A 422 -11.74 -5.90 -13.11
CA VAL A 422 -11.19 -4.58 -13.45
C VAL A 422 -10.21 -4.14 -12.37
N PHE A 423 -9.17 -3.44 -12.78
CA PHE A 423 -8.22 -2.84 -11.88
C PHE A 423 -8.50 -1.35 -11.82
N ASP A 424 -8.77 -0.84 -10.62
CA ASP A 424 -8.77 0.59 -10.33
C ASP A 424 -7.38 0.99 -9.85
N ILE A 425 -6.76 1.95 -10.54
CA ILE A 425 -5.43 2.45 -10.23
C ILE A 425 -5.55 3.92 -9.87
N LEU A 426 -5.17 4.27 -8.64
CA LEU A 426 -4.91 5.66 -8.30
C LEU A 426 -3.56 6.08 -8.91
N VAL A 427 -3.55 7.14 -9.70
CA VAL A 427 -2.34 7.75 -10.27
C VAL A 427 -2.24 9.18 -9.80
N GLN A 428 -1.17 9.51 -9.10
CA GLN A 428 -0.81 10.84 -8.62
C GLN A 428 0.46 11.32 -9.33
N ALA A 429 0.48 12.59 -9.74
CA ALA A 429 1.66 13.23 -10.31
C ALA A 429 1.69 14.74 -10.02
N PRO A 430 2.86 15.41 -10.14
CA PRO A 430 2.93 16.87 -10.17
C PRO A 430 1.93 17.47 -11.18
N MET A 431 1.26 18.55 -10.80
CA MET A 431 0.13 19.12 -11.55
C MET A 431 0.39 19.30 -13.07
N PRO A 432 1.56 19.82 -13.54
CA PRO A 432 1.81 19.96 -14.98
C PRO A 432 1.86 18.62 -15.73
N GLU A 433 2.48 17.61 -15.12
CA GLU A 433 2.58 16.25 -15.69
C GLU A 433 1.22 15.58 -15.73
N TYR A 434 0.43 15.74 -14.66
CA TYR A 434 -0.91 15.20 -14.58
C TYR A 434 -1.85 15.79 -15.66
N GLN A 435 -1.77 17.09 -15.92
CA GLN A 435 -2.53 17.75 -17.00
C GLN A 435 -2.19 17.20 -18.40
N VAL A 436 -0.95 16.78 -18.61
CA VAL A 436 -0.53 16.15 -19.87
C VAL A 436 -0.98 14.68 -19.91
N LEU A 437 -0.84 13.95 -18.81
CA LEU A 437 -1.23 12.54 -18.70
C LEU A 437 -2.72 12.34 -19.02
N THR A 438 -3.59 13.18 -18.47
CA THR A 438 -5.06 13.14 -18.69
C THR A 438 -5.47 13.36 -20.14
N ARG A 439 -4.55 13.77 -21.01
CA ARG A 439 -4.76 13.98 -22.45
C ARG A 439 -3.88 13.07 -23.31
N ASP A 440 -3.09 12.17 -22.71
CA ASP A 440 -2.16 11.33 -23.45
C ASP A 440 -2.92 10.19 -24.17
N PRO A 441 -3.02 10.19 -25.51
CA PRO A 441 -3.82 9.21 -26.23
C PRO A 441 -3.31 7.77 -26.06
N GLN A 442 -2.01 7.58 -25.78
CA GLN A 442 -1.46 6.26 -25.51
C GLN A 442 -1.86 5.72 -24.13
N PHE A 443 -2.04 6.61 -23.15
CA PHE A 443 -2.51 6.25 -21.81
C PHE A 443 -4.02 5.96 -21.84
N LEU A 444 -4.80 6.89 -22.42
CA LEU A 444 -6.27 6.78 -22.53
C LEU A 444 -6.74 5.66 -23.47
N ARG A 445 -5.85 5.09 -24.28
CA ARG A 445 -6.14 3.89 -25.08
C ARG A 445 -6.42 2.67 -24.21
N TYR A 446 -5.79 2.57 -23.04
CA TYR A 446 -5.87 1.40 -22.15
C TYR A 446 -6.56 1.69 -20.83
N PHE A 447 -6.52 2.96 -20.39
CA PHE A 447 -7.07 3.39 -19.13
C PHE A 447 -8.29 4.29 -19.33
N GLU A 448 -9.39 3.90 -18.72
CA GLU A 448 -10.61 4.70 -18.64
C GLU A 448 -10.59 5.54 -17.36
N PRO A 449 -10.71 6.87 -17.43
CA PRO A 449 -10.78 7.68 -16.23
C PRO A 449 -12.09 7.41 -15.48
N VAL A 450 -12.00 7.25 -14.17
CA VAL A 450 -13.15 7.21 -13.25
C VAL A 450 -13.46 8.66 -12.90
N VAL A 451 -14.39 9.26 -13.65
CA VAL A 451 -14.81 10.69 -13.56
C VAL A 451 -16.28 10.84 -13.25
#